data_AF-A0A0F9DB89-F1
#
_entry.id   AF-A0A0F9DB89-F1
#
_cell.length_a   1.000
_cell.length_b   1.000
_cell.length_c   1.000
_cell.angle_alpha   90.00
_cell.angle_beta   90.00
_cell.angle_gamma   90.00
#
_symmetry.space_group_name_H-M   'P 1'
#
loop_
_entity.id
_entity.type
_entity.pdbx_description
1 polymer ?
#
loop_
_entity_poly.entity_id
_entity_poly.type
_entity_poly.pdbx_seq_one_letter_code
_entity_poly.pdbx_strand_id
1 'polypeptide(L)' 'MTKTQYDKIYVLFKDLNKDVYDWVLLKAQEGDLSRSSFILQCLKKIKKMEENDNGEKSGI' A
#
# COMPACT_ATOMS: atom_id res chain seq x y z
N MET A 1 17.54 -0.08 18.36
CA MET A 1 16.09 -0.04 18.03
C MET A 1 15.75 -1.25 17.19
N THR A 2 14.83 -2.09 17.63
CA THR A 2 14.38 -3.28 16.88
C THR A 2 13.51 -2.81 15.72
N LYS A 3 13.94 -3.05 14.48
CA LYS A 3 13.14 -2.71 13.29
C LYS A 3 11.88 -3.57 13.28
N THR A 4 10.73 -2.93 13.21
CA THR A 4 9.43 -3.61 13.16
C THR A 4 9.22 -4.23 11.77
N GLN A 5 8.30 -5.20 11.63
CA GLN A 5 7.96 -5.75 10.31
C GLN A 5 7.45 -4.65 9.34
N TYR A 6 6.88 -3.57 9.87
CA TYR A 6 6.42 -2.40 9.09
C TYR A 6 7.56 -1.57 8.50
N ASP A 7 8.73 -1.54 9.15
CA ASP A 7 9.92 -0.87 8.61
C ASP A 7 10.48 -1.62 7.39
N LYS A 8 10.24 -2.93 7.29
CA LYS A 8 10.66 -3.74 6.14
C LYS A 8 9.84 -3.43 4.89
N ILE A 9 8.53 -3.19 5.04
CA ILE A 9 7.63 -2.79 3.95
C ILE A 9 8.08 -1.44 3.36
N TYR A 10 8.44 -0.49 4.24
CA TYR A 10 8.94 0.82 3.85
C TYR A 10 10.23 0.75 3.03
N VAL A 11 11.21 -0.08 3.44
CA VAL A 11 12.47 -0.25 2.70
C VAL A 11 12.24 -0.87 1.32
N LEU A 12 11.39 -1.91 1.23
CA LEU A 12 11.10 -2.57 -0.04
C LEU A 12 10.40 -1.64 -1.04
N PHE A 13 9.45 -0.82 -0.60
CA PHE A 13 8.76 0.13 -1.47
C PHE A 13 9.68 1.23 -2.01
N LYS A 14 10.59 1.74 -1.17
CA LYS A 14 11.57 2.76 -1.58
C LYS A 14 12.50 2.24 -2.68
N ASP A 15 12.91 0.98 -2.58
CA ASP A 15 13.86 0.38 -3.54
C ASP A 15 13.18 -0.08 -4.85
N LEU A 16 11.87 -0.32 -4.85
CA LEU A 16 11.11 -0.78 -6.02
C LEU A 16 10.80 0.33 -7.02
N ASN A 17 10.41 1.53 -6.56
CA ASN A 17 10.12 2.67 -7.43
C ASN A 17 10.09 4.00 -6.64
N LYS A 18 11.05 4.90 -6.94
CA LYS A 18 11.19 6.18 -6.24
C LYS A 18 9.98 7.10 -6.44
N ASP A 19 9.40 7.15 -7.63
CA ASP A 19 8.29 8.06 -7.93
C ASP A 19 7.01 7.64 -7.19
N VAL A 20 6.77 6.32 -7.13
CA VAL A 20 5.66 5.75 -6.33
C VAL A 20 5.89 6.03 -4.84
N TYR A 21 7.14 5.93 -4.38
CA TYR A 21 7.50 6.21 -3.00
C TYR A 21 7.30 7.70 -2.63
N ASP A 22 7.72 8.63 -3.48
CA ASP A 22 7.52 10.07 -3.27
C ASP A 22 6.03 10.43 -3.27
N TRP A 23 5.23 9.79 -4.13
CA TRP A 23 3.78 9.94 -4.13
C TRP A 23 3.15 9.42 -2.83
N VAL A 24 3.57 8.26 -2.32
CA VAL A 24 3.13 7.71 -1.03
C VAL A 24 3.47 8.66 0.12
N LEU A 25 4.66 9.27 0.12
CA LEU A 25 5.05 10.24 1.15
C LEU A 25 4.08 11.42 1.21
N LEU A 26 3.78 11.99 0.04
CA LEU A 26 2.92 13.16 -0.07
C LEU A 26 1.47 12.83 0.34
N LYS A 27 0.94 11.69 -0.12
CA LYS A 27 -0.43 11.27 0.21
C LYS A 27 -0.63 10.81 1.65
N ALA A 28 0.38 10.21 2.27
CA ALA A 28 0.32 9.85 3.68
C ALA A 28 0.25 11.11 4.57
N GLN A 29 0.98 12.17 4.22
CA GLN A 29 0.95 13.44 4.94
C GLN A 29 -0.39 14.17 4.80
N GLU A 30 -0.97 14.21 3.58
CA GLU A 30 -2.29 14.80 3.35
C GLU A 30 -3.39 14.14 4.21
N GLY A 31 -3.26 12.85 4.49
CA GLY A 31 -4.24 12.07 5.25
C GLY A 31 -3.96 11.92 6.75
N ASP A 32 -2.92 12.55 7.29
CA ASP A 32 -2.45 12.35 8.67
C ASP A 32 -2.22 10.86 9.01
N LEU A 33 -1.63 10.11 8.08
CA LEU A 33 -1.35 8.68 8.21
C LEU A 33 0.15 8.41 8.29
N SER A 34 0.51 7.37 9.04
CA SER A 34 1.84 6.80 8.88
C SER A 34 2.02 6.24 7.47
N ARG A 35 3.23 6.33 6.91
CA ARG A 35 3.56 5.85 5.56
C ARG A 35 3.19 4.37 5.38
N SER A 36 3.53 3.54 6.37
CA SER A 36 3.23 2.11 6.36
C SER A 36 1.72 1.85 6.44
N SER A 37 0.97 2.66 7.20
CA SER A 37 -0.50 2.57 7.25
C SER A 37 -1.13 2.91 5.89
N PHE A 38 -0.64 3.96 5.23
CA PHE A 38 -1.13 4.36 3.92
C PHE A 38 -0.87 3.27 2.85
N ILE A 39 0.36 2.75 2.79
CA ILE A 39 0.71 1.63 1.90
C ILE A 39 -0.22 0.44 2.14
N LEU A 40 -0.46 0.08 3.41
CA LEU A 40 -1.35 -1.02 3.75
C LEU A 40 -2.80 -0.77 3.28
N GLN A 41 -3.31 0.46 3.37
CA GLN A 41 -4.63 0.81 2.85
C GLN A 41 -4.70 0.67 1.33
N CYS A 42 -3.67 1.11 0.60
CA CYS A 42 -3.59 0.93 -0.85
C CYS A 42 -3.63 -0.56 -1.21
N LEU A 43 -2.81 -1.38 -0.57
CA LEU A 43 -2.78 -2.84 -0.82
C LEU A 43 -4.12 -3.50 -0.50
N LYS A 44 -4.79 -3.11 0.59
CA LYS A 44 -6.13 -3.61 0.93
C LYS A 44 -7.19 -3.22 -0.11
N LYS A 45 -7.12 -1.99 -0.65
CA LYS A 45 -8.04 -1.55 -1.72
C LYS A 45 -7.83 -2.34 -3.01
N ILE A 46 -6.57 -2.56 -3.41
CA ILE A 46 -6.23 -3.38 -4.59
C ILE A 46 -6.77 -4.79 -4.42
N LYS A 47 -6.45 -5.46 -3.30
CA LYS A 47 -6.94 -6.81 -3.01
C LYS A 47 -8.47 -6.90 -3.06
N LYS A 48 -9.19 -5.93 -2.48
CA LYS A 48 -10.66 -5.90 -2.53
C LYS A 48 -11.19 -5.74 -3.96
N MET A 49 -10.52 -4.96 -4.81
CA MET A 49 -10.89 -4.83 -6.22
C MET A 49 -10.66 -6.14 -6.98
N GLU A 50 -9.54 -6.84 -6.73
CA GLU A 50 -9.26 -8.16 -7.33
C GLU A 50 -10.28 -9.21 -6.89
N GLU A 51 -10.68 -9.22 -5.61
CA GLU A 51 -11.70 -10.12 -5.08
C GLU A 51 -13.09 -9.83 -5.69
N ASN A 52 -13.44 -8.56 -5.87
CA ASN A 52 -14.70 -8.16 -6.50
C ASN A 52 -14.73 -8.48 -8.01
N ASP A 53 -13.63 -8.28 -8.73
CA ASP A 53 -13.53 -8.61 -10.17
C ASP A 53 -13.58 -10.14 -10.41
N ASN A 54 -13.07 -10.94 -9.46
CA ASN A 54 -13.22 -12.39 -9.47
C ASN A 54 -14.64 -12.87 -9.09
N GLY A 55 -15.39 -12.09 -8.31
CA GLY A 55 -16.79 -12.34 -7.98
C GLY A 55 -17.73 -12.11 -9.17
N GLU A 56 -17.52 -11.04 -9.95
CA GLU A 56 -18.32 -10.75 -11.15
C GLU A 56 -18.04 -11.73 -12.30
N LYS A 57 -16.81 -12.28 -12.41
CA LYS A 57 -16.48 -13.28 -13.43
C LYS A 57 -17.01 -14.69 -13.15
N SER A 58 -17.51 -14.96 -11.94
CA SER A 58 -18.04 -16.28 -11.54
C SER A 58 -19.56 -16.40 -11.70
N GLY A 59 -20.22 -15.38 -12.28
CA GLY A 59 -21.65 -15.37 -12.58
C GLY A 59 -21.95 -15.68 -14.04
N ILE A 60 -21.47 -16.82 -14.55
CA ILE A 60 -21.93 -17.41 -15.83
C ILE A 60 -22.06 -18.92 -15.62
#